data_AF-A0A1S8ARU6-F1
#
_entry.id   AF-A0A1S8ARU6-F1
#
_cell.length_a   1.000
_cell.length_b   1.000
_cell.length_c   1.000
_cell.angle_alpha   90.00
_cell.angle_beta   90.00
_cell.angle_gamma   90.00
#
_symmetry.space_group_name_H-M   'P 1'
#
loop_
_entity.id
_entity.type
_entity.pdbx_description
1 polymer ?
#
loop_
_entity_poly.entity_id
_entity_poly.type
_entity_poly.pdbx_seq_one_letter_code
_entity_poly.pdbx_strand_id
1 'polypeptide(L)'
;MSKTVRISDKLYEAIDEARATDQTFEDFIEDMALEYGLLPEGVQSLSTLKTKLKHVYGFDDSEIDKVTTALMAIYTGQEKSNTIGYPHAEAEEQYQRDNINILKRLGLVKENHYTGKYNFGYNTTSMGDTIGSEAVTAFFNENRDSIRDTLSTYDDHLLAFLIQFGFSRTDTGHYSTRGGSLKYPGNDIFSDEDVQSHYENLKDDLAQLGIAEQHSDGSFTILPPEFANFISGLDDEFRDVHQKVEIYKSVTEYANDNIENRTEFLNQLEHASEEDLEEIINAMHKRGVTSKYARKEVPFLIKDQDAFLKQLQHQFTETLT
;
A
#
# COMPACT_ATOMS: atom_id res chain seq x y z
N MET A 1 7.02 60.27 -21.02
CA MET A 1 6.94 60.47 -19.56
C MET A 1 6.64 59.12 -18.93
N SER A 2 7.62 58.52 -18.27
CA SER A 2 7.44 57.27 -17.52
C SER A 2 6.67 57.59 -16.24
N LYS A 3 5.46 57.05 -16.07
CA LYS A 3 4.73 57.11 -14.80
C LYS A 3 5.23 55.96 -13.94
N THR A 4 6.13 56.26 -13.01
CA THR A 4 6.49 55.33 -11.95
C THR A 4 5.27 55.19 -11.03
N VAL A 5 4.63 54.02 -11.07
CA VAL A 5 3.56 53.66 -10.13
C VAL A 5 4.24 53.37 -8.80
N ARG A 6 4.02 54.22 -7.81
CA ARG A 6 4.53 54.03 -6.45
C ARG A 6 3.63 52.99 -5.78
N ILE A 7 4.12 51.77 -5.68
CA ILE A 7 3.51 50.72 -4.88
C ILE A 7 3.45 51.23 -3.42
N SER A 8 2.30 51.09 -2.76
CA SER A 8 2.06 51.73 -1.44
C SER A 8 3.04 51.22 -0.39
N ASP A 9 3.47 52.08 0.52
CA ASP A 9 4.41 51.75 1.61
C ASP A 9 3.96 50.54 2.45
N LYS A 10 2.64 50.31 2.56
CA LYS A 10 2.06 49.11 3.19
C LYS A 10 2.42 47.79 2.52
N LEU A 11 2.60 47.78 1.20
CA LEU A 11 3.02 46.55 0.50
C LEU A 11 4.51 46.30 0.73
N TYR A 12 5.32 47.36 0.85
CA TYR A 12 6.73 47.21 1.21
C TYR A 12 6.89 46.71 2.65
N GLU A 13 6.11 47.23 3.59
CA GLU A 13 6.08 46.72 4.97
C GLU A 13 5.63 45.26 5.03
N ALA A 14 4.59 44.88 4.27
CA ALA A 14 4.14 43.49 4.21
C ALA A 14 5.17 42.55 3.56
N ILE A 15 5.90 43.01 2.53
CA ILE A 15 7.01 42.25 1.92
C ILE A 15 8.19 42.10 2.88
N ASP A 16 8.49 43.12 3.68
CA ASP A 16 9.59 43.09 4.64
C ASP A 16 9.24 42.27 5.90
N GLU A 17 7.98 42.27 6.35
CA GLU A 17 7.48 41.34 7.37
C GLU A 17 7.47 39.90 6.86
N ALA A 18 7.02 39.67 5.62
CA ALA A 18 7.04 38.35 4.98
C ALA A 18 8.47 37.82 4.79
N ARG A 19 9.48 38.67 4.61
CA ARG A 19 10.90 38.30 4.56
C ARG A 19 11.52 38.00 5.92
N ALA A 20 10.91 38.46 7.01
CA ALA A 20 11.38 38.24 8.38
C ALA A 20 10.86 36.91 8.96
N THR A 21 9.74 36.42 8.45
CA THR A 21 9.28 35.03 8.56
C THR A 21 9.85 34.23 7.38
N ASP A 22 10.21 32.96 7.54
CA ASP A 22 10.68 32.11 6.42
C ASP A 22 9.56 31.77 5.39
N GLN A 23 8.58 32.67 5.20
CA GLN A 23 7.52 32.54 4.20
C GLN A 23 8.02 33.05 2.85
N THR A 24 7.88 32.23 1.82
CA THR A 24 8.19 32.65 0.46
C THR A 24 7.19 33.71 0.00
N PHE A 25 7.58 34.54 -0.97
CA PHE A 25 6.65 35.51 -1.58
C PHE A 25 5.40 34.82 -2.17
N GLU A 26 5.53 33.57 -2.59
CA GLU A 26 4.43 32.72 -3.04
C GLU A 26 3.47 32.38 -1.90
N ASP A 27 3.97 32.02 -0.72
CA ASP A 27 3.15 31.73 0.46
C ASP A 27 2.36 32.97 0.92
N PHE A 28 2.98 34.15 0.90
CA PHE A 28 2.32 35.41 1.24
C PHE A 28 1.18 35.75 0.26
N ILE A 29 1.39 35.51 -1.03
CA ILE A 29 0.36 35.74 -2.05
C ILE A 29 -0.76 34.70 -1.95
N GLU A 30 -0.46 33.44 -1.60
CA GLU A 30 -1.47 32.42 -1.33
C GLU A 30 -2.30 32.76 -0.09
N ASP A 31 -1.68 33.18 1.02
CA ASP A 31 -2.37 33.59 2.25
C ASP A 31 -3.31 34.78 2.00
N MET A 32 -2.84 35.78 1.26
CA MET A 32 -3.69 36.89 0.84
C MET A 32 -4.85 36.40 -0.05
N ALA A 33 -4.58 35.58 -1.06
CA ALA A 33 -5.62 35.12 -1.97
C ALA A 33 -6.66 34.21 -1.27
N LEU A 34 -6.26 33.48 -0.22
CA LEU A 34 -7.16 32.78 0.72
C LEU A 34 -7.99 33.76 1.55
N GLU A 35 -7.38 34.79 2.15
CA GLU A 35 -8.08 35.81 2.95
C GLU A 35 -9.17 36.54 2.15
N TYR A 36 -8.91 36.79 0.86
CA TYR A 36 -9.85 37.45 -0.05
C TYR A 36 -10.82 36.49 -0.77
N GLY A 37 -10.80 35.19 -0.45
CA GLY A 37 -11.68 34.19 -1.07
C GLY A 37 -11.46 34.02 -2.58
N LEU A 38 -10.27 34.35 -3.05
CA LEU A 38 -9.85 34.23 -4.45
C LEU A 38 -9.28 32.84 -4.77
N LEU A 39 -8.86 32.10 -3.73
CA LEU A 39 -8.50 30.69 -3.83
C LEU A 39 -9.70 29.81 -3.41
N PRO A 40 -9.93 28.67 -4.09
CA PRO A 40 -10.90 27.69 -3.62
C PRO A 40 -10.55 27.26 -2.18
N GLU A 41 -11.57 26.83 -1.42
CA GLU A 41 -11.41 26.26 -0.07
C GLU A 41 -10.22 25.29 -0.05
N GLY A 42 -9.52 25.23 1.09
CA GLY A 42 -8.30 24.43 1.25
C GLY A 42 -8.44 23.03 0.64
N VAL A 43 -7.32 22.47 0.18
CA VAL A 43 -7.29 21.16 -0.49
C VAL A 43 -7.85 20.09 0.47
N GLN A 44 -9.02 19.54 0.17
CA GLN A 44 -9.73 18.58 1.04
C GLN A 44 -10.07 17.26 0.35
N SER A 45 -10.03 17.23 -0.98
CA SER A 45 -10.31 16.06 -1.83
C SER A 45 -9.45 16.11 -3.09
N LEU A 46 -9.38 15.00 -3.82
CA LEU A 46 -8.73 14.92 -5.12
C LEU A 46 -9.27 15.95 -6.11
N SER A 47 -10.60 16.15 -6.12
CA SER A 47 -11.23 17.13 -7.02
C SER A 47 -10.79 18.57 -6.72
N THR A 48 -10.68 18.94 -5.45
CA THR A 48 -10.21 20.26 -5.02
C THR A 48 -8.71 20.43 -5.25
N LEU A 49 -7.92 19.36 -5.13
CA LEU A 49 -6.50 19.37 -5.49
C LEU A 49 -6.31 19.66 -6.98
N LYS A 50 -6.97 18.90 -7.87
CA LYS A 50 -6.91 19.11 -9.33
C LYS A 50 -7.33 20.54 -9.70
N THR A 51 -8.39 21.04 -9.06
CA THR A 51 -8.86 22.42 -9.22
C THR A 51 -7.80 23.44 -8.79
N LYS A 52 -7.16 23.26 -7.62
CA LYS A 52 -6.12 24.16 -7.11
C LYS A 52 -4.90 24.16 -8.03
N LEU A 53 -4.43 22.99 -8.47
CA LEU A 53 -3.30 22.86 -9.41
C LEU A 53 -3.59 23.61 -10.73
N LYS A 54 -4.79 23.46 -11.28
CA LYS A 54 -5.20 24.13 -12.51
C LYS A 54 -5.27 25.66 -12.36
N HIS A 55 -5.94 26.14 -11.31
CA HIS A 55 -6.26 27.56 -11.19
C HIS A 55 -5.18 28.40 -10.53
N VAL A 56 -4.39 27.82 -9.62
CA VAL A 56 -3.35 28.53 -8.86
C VAL A 56 -1.99 28.35 -9.50
N TYR A 57 -1.66 27.11 -9.87
CA TYR A 57 -0.37 26.78 -10.46
C TYR A 57 -0.38 26.84 -11.99
N GLY A 58 -1.56 26.99 -12.61
CA GLY A 58 -1.70 27.11 -14.06
C GLY A 58 -1.42 25.80 -14.80
N PHE A 59 -1.48 24.67 -14.11
CA PHE A 59 -1.11 23.36 -14.65
C PHE A 59 -2.12 22.88 -15.69
N ASP A 60 -1.61 22.28 -16.75
CA ASP A 60 -2.42 21.50 -17.68
C ASP A 60 -2.78 20.12 -17.09
N ASP A 61 -3.68 19.40 -17.77
CA ASP A 61 -4.18 18.11 -17.25
C ASP A 61 -3.05 17.06 -17.14
N SER A 62 -2.00 17.12 -17.96
CA SER A 62 -0.83 16.21 -17.91
C SER A 62 0.07 16.53 -16.71
N GLU A 63 0.28 17.81 -16.41
CA GLU A 63 1.02 18.25 -15.22
C GLU A 63 0.26 17.90 -13.93
N ILE A 64 -1.06 18.06 -13.93
CA ILE A 64 -1.92 17.63 -12.81
C ILE A 64 -1.78 16.12 -12.57
N ASP A 65 -1.85 15.33 -13.64
CA ASP A 65 -1.73 13.87 -13.55
C ASP A 65 -0.38 13.43 -12.97
N LYS A 66 0.72 14.11 -13.32
CA LYS A 66 2.04 13.87 -12.71
C LYS A 66 2.06 14.12 -11.21
N VAL A 67 1.48 15.23 -10.76
CA VAL A 67 1.39 15.56 -9.32
C VAL A 67 0.53 14.54 -8.58
N THR A 68 -0.62 14.14 -9.15
CA THR A 68 -1.48 13.14 -8.52
C THR A 68 -0.85 11.75 -8.51
N THR A 69 -0.10 11.39 -9.57
CA THR A 69 0.64 10.12 -9.63
C THR A 69 1.75 10.09 -8.57
N ALA A 70 2.48 11.19 -8.40
CA ALA A 70 3.49 11.31 -7.34
C ALA A 70 2.88 11.15 -5.94
N LEU A 71 1.70 11.73 -5.70
CA LEU A 71 0.98 11.56 -4.44
C LEU A 71 0.56 10.09 -4.22
N MET A 72 0.04 9.43 -5.25
CA MET A 72 -0.35 8.01 -5.19
C MET A 72 0.85 7.11 -4.88
N ALA A 73 2.00 7.37 -5.52
CA ALA A 73 3.23 6.61 -5.31
C ALA A 73 3.75 6.75 -3.88
N ILE A 74 3.80 7.98 -3.36
CA ILE A 74 4.23 8.23 -1.97
C ILE A 74 3.26 7.60 -0.98
N TYR A 75 1.95 7.75 -1.21
CA TYR A 75 0.91 7.12 -0.40
C TYR A 75 1.07 5.59 -0.38
N THR A 76 1.26 4.98 -1.54
CA THR A 76 1.40 3.52 -1.66
C THR A 76 2.70 3.02 -1.03
N GLY A 77 3.83 3.65 -1.31
CA GLY A 77 5.13 3.13 -0.88
C GLY A 77 5.59 3.57 0.52
N GLN A 78 4.80 4.32 1.29
CA GLN A 78 5.18 4.66 2.67
C GLN A 78 5.19 3.44 3.62
N GLU A 79 4.57 2.32 3.26
CA GLU A 79 4.54 1.03 3.97
C GLU A 79 3.91 1.04 5.38
N LYS A 80 4.49 1.78 6.34
CA LYS A 80 4.12 1.88 7.76
C LYS A 80 4.44 3.26 8.32
N SER A 81 3.72 3.68 9.36
CA SER A 81 3.89 5.03 9.94
C SER A 81 5.27 5.32 10.57
N ASN A 82 6.03 4.27 10.91
CA ASN A 82 7.33 4.36 11.58
C ASN A 82 8.53 4.07 10.66
N THR A 83 8.34 3.98 9.34
CA THR A 83 9.43 3.77 8.37
C THR A 83 9.93 5.12 7.83
N ILE A 84 10.98 5.07 7.02
CA ILE A 84 11.51 6.23 6.29
C ILE A 84 10.53 6.79 5.25
N GLY A 85 9.47 6.04 4.91
CA GLY A 85 8.56 6.37 3.83
C GLY A 85 9.07 5.99 2.45
N TYR A 86 8.49 6.61 1.43
CA TYR A 86 8.93 6.49 0.05
C TYR A 86 10.31 7.15 -0.13
N PRO A 87 11.32 6.50 -0.71
CA PRO A 87 12.67 7.06 -0.79
C PRO A 87 12.71 8.38 -1.53
N HIS A 88 13.36 9.38 -0.93
CA HIS A 88 13.46 10.72 -1.51
C HIS A 88 14.12 10.72 -2.89
N ALA A 89 15.25 10.00 -3.03
CA ALA A 89 16.00 9.96 -4.30
C ALA A 89 15.15 9.37 -5.44
N GLU A 90 14.40 8.30 -5.15
CA GLU A 90 13.51 7.64 -6.11
C GLU A 90 12.35 8.58 -6.48
N ALA A 91 11.71 9.20 -5.49
CA ALA A 91 10.62 10.15 -5.74
C ALA A 91 11.05 11.34 -6.60
N GLU A 92 12.17 11.98 -6.28
CA GLU A 92 12.63 13.17 -7.02
C GLU A 92 13.08 12.81 -8.44
N GLU A 93 13.69 11.64 -8.66
CA GLU A 93 14.11 11.16 -9.97
C GLU A 93 12.91 10.81 -10.85
N GLN A 94 11.96 10.04 -10.33
CA GLN A 94 10.83 9.52 -11.08
C GLN A 94 9.75 10.57 -11.31
N TYR A 95 9.42 11.35 -10.29
CA TYR A 95 8.27 12.27 -10.31
C TYR A 95 8.66 13.74 -10.46
N GLN A 96 9.95 14.04 -10.58
CA GLN A 96 10.50 15.38 -10.65
C GLN A 96 10.31 16.15 -9.34
N ARG A 97 11.41 16.74 -8.87
CA ARG A 97 11.48 17.50 -7.62
C ARG A 97 10.40 18.57 -7.46
N ASP A 98 10.01 19.24 -8.55
CA ASP A 98 9.03 20.33 -8.49
C ASP A 98 7.62 19.84 -8.13
N ASN A 99 7.21 18.67 -8.64
CA ASN A 99 5.91 18.08 -8.30
C ASN A 99 5.86 17.69 -6.82
N ILE A 100 6.95 17.14 -6.30
CA ILE A 100 7.08 16.80 -4.88
C ILE A 100 7.05 18.06 -4.01
N ASN A 101 7.73 19.12 -4.41
CA ASN A 101 7.72 20.40 -3.70
C ASN A 101 6.31 21.02 -3.65
N ILE A 102 5.51 20.86 -4.70
CA ILE A 102 4.10 21.30 -4.70
C ILE A 102 3.30 20.50 -3.67
N LEU A 103 3.45 19.17 -3.63
CA LEU A 103 2.77 18.34 -2.63
C LEU A 103 3.17 18.73 -1.19
N LYS A 104 4.44 19.11 -0.97
CA LYS A 104 4.92 19.65 0.32
C LYS A 104 4.29 21.00 0.65
N ARG A 105 4.28 21.96 -0.29
CA ARG A 105 3.67 23.29 -0.12
C ARG A 105 2.18 23.20 0.19
N LEU A 106 1.49 22.26 -0.46
CA LEU A 106 0.08 21.96 -0.21
C LEU A 106 -0.17 21.18 1.09
N GLY A 107 0.87 20.82 1.85
CA GLY A 107 0.75 20.10 3.11
C GLY A 107 0.27 18.65 2.95
N LEU A 108 0.40 18.05 1.77
CA LEU A 108 0.00 16.67 1.49
C LEU A 108 1.11 15.67 1.81
N VAL A 109 2.37 16.09 1.67
CA VAL A 109 3.55 15.27 1.92
C VAL A 109 4.46 15.97 2.92
N LYS A 110 5.10 15.18 3.78
CA LYS A 110 6.11 15.61 4.73
C LYS A 110 7.37 14.76 4.58
N GLU A 111 8.51 15.37 4.89
CA GLU A 111 9.78 14.66 4.99
C GLU A 111 9.88 13.97 6.34
N ASN A 112 10.31 12.71 6.34
CA ASN A 112 10.61 11.97 7.56
C ASN A 112 12.10 11.64 7.62
N HIS A 113 12.79 12.18 8.62
CA HIS A 113 14.22 11.96 8.82
C HIS A 113 14.47 10.78 9.77
N TYR A 114 15.17 9.76 9.27
CA TYR A 114 15.66 8.66 10.11
C TYR A 114 17.16 8.76 10.29
N THR A 115 17.65 8.58 11.52
CA THR A 115 19.08 8.60 11.84
C THR A 115 19.72 7.30 11.36
N GLY A 116 20.19 7.28 10.11
CA GLY A 116 20.83 6.13 9.46
C GLY A 116 21.52 6.53 8.15
N LYS A 117 22.30 5.61 7.55
CA LYS A 117 23.19 5.88 6.40
C LYS A 117 22.45 6.20 5.07
N TYR A 118 21.14 5.97 5.02
CA TYR A 118 20.25 6.29 3.90
C TYR A 118 19.20 7.28 4.41
N ASN A 119 19.39 8.53 4.01
CA ASN A 119 18.87 9.72 4.68
C ASN A 119 17.50 10.08 4.09
N PHE A 120 16.46 9.98 4.92
CA PHE A 120 15.09 10.51 4.76
C PHE A 120 14.26 10.08 3.53
N GLY A 121 12.95 10.07 3.72
CA GLY A 121 11.95 9.79 2.68
C GLY A 121 10.68 10.60 2.90
N TYR A 122 9.71 10.39 2.01
CA TYR A 122 8.44 11.08 2.00
C TYR A 122 7.33 10.21 2.57
N ASN A 123 6.56 10.80 3.50
CA ASN A 123 5.31 10.24 4.00
C ASN A 123 4.19 11.21 3.69
N THR A 124 2.98 10.70 3.51
CA THR A 124 1.80 11.55 3.45
C THR A 124 1.49 12.13 4.83
N THR A 125 0.86 13.30 4.83
CA THR A 125 0.16 13.83 6.01
C THR A 125 -1.21 13.18 6.10
N SER A 126 -1.97 13.37 7.19
CA SER A 126 -3.35 12.84 7.27
C SER A 126 -4.26 13.34 6.14
N MET A 127 -4.01 14.56 5.64
CA MET A 127 -4.69 15.11 4.47
C MET A 127 -4.21 14.44 3.18
N GLY A 128 -2.89 14.24 3.06
CA GLY A 128 -2.30 13.46 1.96
C GLY A 128 -2.79 12.02 1.90
N ASP A 129 -2.98 11.35 3.04
CA ASP A 129 -3.53 9.99 3.12
C ASP A 129 -4.94 9.94 2.55
N THR A 130 -5.79 10.89 2.94
CA THR A 130 -7.19 10.96 2.48
C THR A 130 -7.23 11.15 0.95
N ILE A 131 -6.46 12.10 0.44
CA ILE A 131 -6.47 12.44 -0.99
C ILE A 131 -5.73 11.39 -1.82
N GLY A 132 -4.66 10.80 -1.28
CA GLY A 132 -3.93 9.69 -1.87
C GLY A 132 -4.82 8.45 -2.00
N SER A 133 -5.56 8.10 -0.96
CA SER A 133 -6.57 7.04 -0.97
C SER A 133 -7.67 7.29 -2.01
N GLU A 134 -8.17 8.53 -2.11
CA GLU A 134 -9.13 8.91 -3.16
C GLU A 134 -8.53 8.74 -4.57
N ALA A 135 -7.28 9.12 -4.77
CA ALA A 135 -6.57 9.00 -6.05
C ALA A 135 -6.34 7.54 -6.45
N VAL A 136 -5.89 6.70 -5.51
CA VAL A 136 -5.74 5.25 -5.72
C VAL A 136 -7.10 4.61 -6.00
N THR A 137 -8.15 4.98 -5.25
CA THR A 137 -9.50 4.47 -5.50
C THR A 137 -10.01 4.85 -6.89
N ALA A 138 -9.80 6.10 -7.31
CA ALA A 138 -10.14 6.54 -8.66
C ALA A 138 -9.36 5.73 -9.71
N PHE A 139 -8.07 5.51 -9.49
CA PHE A 139 -7.22 4.72 -10.37
C PHE A 139 -7.73 3.28 -10.55
N PHE A 140 -8.06 2.58 -9.45
CA PHE A 140 -8.63 1.24 -9.52
C PHE A 140 -9.96 1.19 -10.28
N ASN A 141 -10.79 2.22 -10.12
CA ASN A 141 -12.09 2.28 -10.81
C ASN A 141 -11.93 2.55 -12.31
N GLU A 142 -11.02 3.45 -12.69
CA GLU A 142 -10.77 3.82 -14.09
C GLU A 142 -10.05 2.71 -14.85
N ASN A 143 -9.18 1.95 -14.18
CA ASN A 143 -8.36 0.90 -14.79
C ASN A 143 -8.86 -0.52 -14.49
N ARG A 144 -10.05 -0.66 -13.89
CA ARG A 144 -10.58 -1.94 -13.38
C ARG A 144 -10.46 -3.10 -14.37
N ASP A 145 -10.86 -2.87 -15.61
CA ASP A 145 -10.85 -3.90 -16.65
C ASP A 145 -9.42 -4.31 -17.02
N SER A 146 -8.50 -3.34 -17.18
CA SER A 146 -7.09 -3.62 -17.47
C SER A 146 -6.42 -4.39 -16.33
N ILE A 147 -6.72 -4.03 -15.08
CA ILE A 147 -6.17 -4.73 -13.92
C ILE A 147 -6.70 -6.16 -13.90
N ARG A 148 -8.01 -6.34 -14.12
CA ARG A 148 -8.64 -7.66 -14.16
C ARG A 148 -8.07 -8.52 -15.29
N ASP A 149 -7.91 -7.95 -16.48
CA ASP A 149 -7.38 -8.66 -17.64
C ASP A 149 -5.96 -9.17 -17.37
N THR A 150 -5.08 -8.33 -16.80
CA THR A 150 -3.73 -8.77 -16.41
C THR A 150 -3.77 -9.84 -15.34
N LEU A 151 -4.57 -9.67 -14.28
CA LEU A 151 -4.67 -10.68 -13.22
C LEU A 151 -5.29 -12.01 -13.69
N SER A 152 -6.16 -11.98 -14.70
CA SER A 152 -6.77 -13.18 -15.29
C SER A 152 -5.80 -14.07 -16.07
N THR A 153 -4.56 -13.59 -16.30
CA THR A 153 -3.49 -14.43 -16.87
C THR A 153 -2.95 -15.46 -15.89
N TYR A 154 -3.23 -15.26 -14.59
CA TYR A 154 -2.93 -16.19 -13.51
C TYR A 154 -4.16 -17.04 -13.25
N ASP A 155 -3.95 -18.32 -12.94
CA ASP A 155 -5.02 -19.16 -12.35
C ASP A 155 -5.46 -18.56 -11.01
N ASP A 156 -6.76 -18.58 -10.71
CA ASP A 156 -7.32 -17.97 -9.49
C ASP A 156 -6.68 -18.52 -8.21
N HIS A 157 -6.37 -19.82 -8.17
CA HIS A 157 -5.70 -20.47 -7.04
C HIS A 157 -4.25 -20.04 -6.92
N LEU A 158 -3.54 -19.98 -8.05
CA LEU A 158 -2.18 -19.47 -8.07
C LEU A 158 -2.14 -17.99 -7.65
N LEU A 159 -3.03 -17.14 -8.16
CA LEU A 159 -3.07 -15.73 -7.81
C LEU A 159 -3.38 -15.51 -6.32
N ALA A 160 -4.39 -16.19 -5.78
CA ALA A 160 -4.72 -16.14 -4.36
C ALA A 160 -3.53 -16.58 -3.50
N PHE A 161 -2.85 -17.66 -3.91
CA PHE A 161 -1.65 -18.15 -3.26
C PHE A 161 -0.52 -17.11 -3.26
N LEU A 162 -0.19 -16.55 -4.42
CA LEU A 162 0.89 -15.57 -4.57
C LEU A 162 0.62 -14.30 -3.77
N ILE A 163 -0.61 -13.81 -3.74
CA ILE A 163 -0.98 -12.64 -2.93
C ILE A 163 -0.83 -12.95 -1.44
N GLN A 164 -1.41 -14.06 -0.98
CA GLN A 164 -1.43 -14.40 0.45
C GLN A 164 -0.04 -14.73 1.00
N PHE A 165 0.75 -15.53 0.30
CA PHE A 165 2.09 -15.91 0.76
C PHE A 165 3.17 -14.89 0.37
N GLY A 166 2.95 -14.13 -0.71
CA GLY A 166 3.89 -13.11 -1.18
C GLY A 166 3.85 -11.83 -0.36
N PHE A 167 2.69 -11.46 0.17
CA PHE A 167 2.51 -10.19 0.87
C PHE A 167 2.01 -10.35 2.30
N SER A 168 2.43 -9.43 3.15
CA SER A 168 1.99 -9.30 4.54
C SER A 168 1.36 -7.92 4.74
N ARG A 169 0.19 -7.91 5.37
CA ARG A 169 -0.50 -6.67 5.70
C ARG A 169 0.22 -5.94 6.84
N THR A 170 0.33 -4.63 6.69
CA THR A 170 0.94 -3.74 7.67
C THR A 170 -0.11 -3.14 8.61
N ASP A 171 0.36 -2.45 9.65
CA ASP A 171 -0.47 -1.71 10.61
C ASP A 171 -1.26 -0.54 9.96
N THR A 172 -0.77 -0.01 8.84
CA THR A 172 -1.45 1.00 8.03
C THR A 172 -2.38 0.40 6.97
N GLY A 173 -2.46 -0.93 6.90
CA GLY A 173 -3.31 -1.66 5.94
C GLY A 173 -2.67 -1.89 4.57
N HIS A 174 -1.44 -1.43 4.33
CA HIS A 174 -0.70 -1.72 3.10
C HIS A 174 -0.29 -3.18 3.06
N TYR A 175 0.02 -3.72 1.88
CA TYR A 175 0.58 -5.06 1.75
C TYR A 175 2.04 -4.96 1.31
N SER A 176 2.94 -5.58 2.05
CA SER A 176 4.38 -5.50 1.83
C SER A 176 4.98 -6.89 1.66
N THR A 177 5.87 -7.03 0.67
CA THR A 177 6.62 -8.27 0.50
C THR A 177 7.65 -8.50 1.62
N ARG A 178 7.96 -7.50 2.46
CA ARG A 178 8.91 -7.65 3.57
C ARG A 178 8.48 -8.67 4.61
N GLY A 179 7.18 -8.80 4.85
CA GLY A 179 6.62 -9.82 5.74
C GLY A 179 6.10 -11.06 5.01
N GLY A 180 6.24 -11.12 3.68
CA GLY A 180 5.78 -12.25 2.88
C GLY A 180 6.62 -13.50 3.11
N SER A 181 5.95 -14.65 3.21
CA SER A 181 6.60 -15.97 3.35
C SER A 181 7.39 -16.39 2.11
N LEU A 182 7.03 -15.91 0.91
CA LEU A 182 7.76 -16.17 -0.34
C LEU A 182 9.04 -15.35 -0.49
N LYS A 183 9.29 -14.35 0.36
CA LYS A 183 10.53 -13.56 0.30
C LYS A 183 11.77 -14.34 0.73
N TYR A 184 11.60 -15.38 1.55
CA TYR A 184 12.71 -16.12 2.15
C TYR A 184 12.98 -17.43 1.40
N PRO A 185 14.08 -17.53 0.63
CA PRO A 185 14.48 -18.81 0.03
C PRO A 185 14.81 -19.80 1.16
N GLY A 186 14.07 -20.91 1.21
CA GLY A 186 14.18 -21.92 2.27
C GLY A 186 12.90 -22.20 3.05
N ASN A 187 11.76 -21.58 2.69
CA ASN A 187 10.45 -22.12 3.05
C ASN A 187 10.21 -23.39 2.21
N ASP A 188 10.76 -24.52 2.67
CA ASP A 188 10.79 -25.83 1.99
C ASP A 188 9.40 -26.39 1.63
N ILE A 189 8.33 -25.76 2.09
CA ILE A 189 6.95 -26.11 1.73
C ILE A 189 6.66 -25.73 0.26
N PHE A 190 7.34 -24.71 -0.28
CA PHE A 190 6.97 -24.06 -1.56
C PHE A 190 8.16 -23.90 -2.52
N SER A 191 9.20 -24.72 -2.41
CA SER A 191 10.46 -24.61 -3.17
C SER A 191 10.36 -24.95 -4.67
N ASP A 192 9.21 -24.70 -5.29
CA ASP A 192 9.01 -24.88 -6.72
C ASP A 192 9.53 -23.65 -7.47
N GLU A 193 10.47 -23.86 -8.40
CA GLU A 193 11.04 -22.78 -9.22
C GLU A 193 9.96 -22.04 -10.03
N ASP A 194 8.86 -22.73 -10.35
CA ASP A 194 7.73 -22.17 -11.07
C ASP A 194 6.96 -21.14 -10.21
N VAL A 195 6.76 -21.41 -8.92
CA VAL A 195 6.07 -20.50 -7.99
C VAL A 195 6.85 -19.20 -7.80
N GLN A 196 8.18 -19.28 -7.63
CA GLN A 196 8.99 -18.08 -7.49
C GLN A 196 8.98 -17.24 -8.78
N SER A 197 9.02 -17.89 -9.94
CA SER A 197 8.94 -17.18 -11.24
C SER A 197 7.59 -16.48 -11.41
N HIS A 198 6.48 -17.15 -11.08
CA HIS A 198 5.16 -16.53 -11.11
C HIS A 198 5.02 -15.39 -10.10
N TYR A 199 5.65 -15.50 -8.92
CA TYR A 199 5.64 -14.46 -7.91
C TYR A 199 6.37 -13.19 -8.36
N GLU A 200 7.56 -13.34 -8.96
CA GLU A 200 8.30 -12.20 -9.52
C GLU A 200 7.56 -11.58 -10.70
N ASN A 201 6.97 -12.39 -11.60
CA ASN A 201 6.12 -11.88 -12.67
C ASN A 201 4.92 -11.09 -12.14
N LEU A 202 4.25 -11.58 -11.09
CA LEU A 202 3.12 -10.89 -10.47
C LEU A 202 3.54 -9.53 -9.93
N LYS A 203 4.70 -9.44 -9.26
CA LYS A 203 5.22 -8.16 -8.74
C LYS A 203 5.48 -7.17 -9.88
N ASP A 204 6.09 -7.63 -10.96
CA ASP A 204 6.39 -6.81 -12.13
C ASP A 204 5.10 -6.34 -12.83
N ASP A 205 4.11 -7.23 -12.97
CA ASP A 205 2.80 -6.90 -13.55
C ASP A 205 2.06 -5.86 -12.71
N LEU A 206 2.02 -6.03 -11.38
CA LEU A 206 1.39 -5.08 -10.46
C LEU A 206 2.09 -3.70 -10.48
N ALA A 207 3.41 -3.67 -10.64
CA ALA A 207 4.18 -2.43 -10.78
C ALA A 207 3.93 -1.77 -12.15
N GLN A 208 3.90 -2.53 -13.24
CA GLN A 208 3.59 -2.03 -14.58
C GLN A 208 2.17 -1.48 -14.68
N LEU A 209 1.22 -2.08 -13.98
CA LEU A 209 -0.14 -1.57 -13.83
C LEU A 209 -0.23 -0.31 -12.97
N GLY A 210 0.85 0.15 -12.34
CA GLY A 210 0.84 1.32 -11.44
C GLY A 210 0.06 1.09 -10.14
N ILE A 211 -0.18 -0.17 -9.76
CA ILE A 211 -0.84 -0.55 -8.51
C ILE A 211 0.18 -0.70 -7.39
N ALA A 212 1.38 -1.15 -7.74
CA ALA A 212 2.44 -1.42 -6.78
C ALA A 212 3.58 -0.43 -6.90
N GLU A 213 4.16 -0.09 -5.75
CA GLU A 213 5.44 0.60 -5.69
C GLU A 213 6.54 -0.40 -5.35
N GLN A 214 7.52 -0.53 -6.25
CA GLN A 214 8.69 -1.36 -6.06
C GLN A 214 9.88 -0.48 -5.76
N HIS A 215 10.60 -0.78 -4.68
CA HIS A 215 11.83 -0.06 -4.37
C HIS A 215 12.89 -0.28 -5.44
N SER A 216 13.74 0.73 -5.67
CA SER A 216 14.75 0.72 -6.74
C SER A 216 15.74 -0.45 -6.70
N ASP A 217 15.98 -1.04 -5.52
CA ASP A 217 16.85 -2.21 -5.35
C ASP A 217 16.09 -3.55 -5.53
N GLY A 218 14.82 -3.50 -5.89
CA GLY A 218 13.92 -4.65 -6.05
C GLY A 218 13.63 -5.40 -4.75
N SER A 219 14.10 -4.90 -3.60
CA SER A 219 14.15 -5.67 -2.36
C SER A 219 12.79 -5.82 -1.67
N PHE A 220 11.81 -4.98 -2.02
CA PHE A 220 10.42 -5.14 -1.63
C PHE A 220 9.48 -4.36 -2.55
N THR A 221 8.22 -4.82 -2.54
CA THR A 221 7.10 -4.27 -3.29
C THR A 221 5.99 -3.98 -2.30
N ILE A 222 5.30 -2.85 -2.46
CA ILE A 222 4.21 -2.42 -1.60
C ILE A 222 2.95 -2.20 -2.44
N LEU A 223 1.83 -2.71 -1.95
CA LEU A 223 0.50 -2.48 -2.51
C LEU A 223 -0.33 -1.62 -1.55
N PRO A 224 -1.21 -0.77 -2.09
CA PRO A 224 -2.03 0.13 -1.28
C PRO A 224 -3.16 -0.65 -0.59
N PRO A 225 -3.74 -0.12 0.51
CA PRO A 225 -4.83 -0.78 1.23
C PRO A 225 -6.05 -1.10 0.35
N GLU A 226 -6.31 -0.28 -0.68
CA GLU A 226 -7.40 -0.44 -1.63
C GLU A 226 -7.31 -1.74 -2.45
N PHE A 227 -6.11 -2.32 -2.57
CA PHE A 227 -5.89 -3.59 -3.29
C PHE A 227 -6.71 -4.74 -2.68
N ALA A 228 -6.86 -4.79 -1.35
CA ALA A 228 -7.67 -5.82 -0.69
C ALA A 228 -9.14 -5.80 -1.13
N ASN A 229 -9.70 -4.58 -1.24
CA ASN A 229 -11.08 -4.38 -1.69
C ASN A 229 -11.24 -4.77 -3.15
N PHE A 230 -10.22 -4.48 -3.97
CA PHE A 230 -10.22 -4.85 -5.38
C PHE A 230 -10.20 -6.38 -5.56
N ILE A 231 -9.27 -7.06 -4.91
CA ILE A 231 -9.12 -8.52 -4.98
C ILE A 231 -10.38 -9.26 -4.49
N SER A 232 -11.00 -8.75 -3.43
CA SER A 232 -12.28 -9.29 -2.92
C SER A 232 -13.44 -9.21 -3.93
N GLY A 233 -13.31 -8.41 -4.99
CA GLY A 233 -14.32 -8.18 -6.02
C GLY A 233 -14.05 -8.87 -7.35
N LEU A 234 -13.07 -9.78 -7.45
CA LEU A 234 -12.68 -10.46 -8.70
C LEU A 234 -13.67 -11.57 -9.12
N ASP A 235 -14.10 -12.46 -8.22
CA ASP A 235 -15.21 -13.43 -8.37
C ASP A 235 -15.53 -14.13 -7.03
N ASP A 236 -16.69 -14.79 -6.91
CA ASP A 236 -17.06 -15.67 -5.79
C ASP A 236 -16.18 -16.92 -5.72
N GLU A 237 -15.77 -17.51 -6.86
CA GLU A 237 -14.88 -18.67 -6.90
C GLU A 237 -13.47 -18.33 -6.38
N PHE A 238 -12.93 -17.18 -6.81
CA PHE A 238 -11.70 -16.63 -6.27
C PHE A 238 -11.77 -16.41 -4.74
N ARG A 239 -12.92 -15.95 -4.22
CA ARG A 239 -13.11 -15.73 -2.78
C ARG A 239 -13.03 -17.03 -1.99
N ASP A 240 -13.69 -18.10 -2.43
CA ASP A 240 -13.69 -19.40 -1.72
C ASP A 240 -12.27 -20.00 -1.66
N VAL A 241 -11.50 -19.82 -2.73
CA VAL A 241 -10.09 -20.23 -2.82
C VAL A 241 -9.23 -19.39 -1.88
N HIS A 242 -9.42 -18.08 -1.90
CA HIS A 242 -8.70 -17.13 -1.06
C HIS A 242 -8.87 -17.44 0.44
N GLN A 243 -10.09 -17.76 0.88
CA GLN A 243 -10.38 -18.16 2.26
C GLN A 243 -9.59 -19.41 2.70
N LYS A 244 -9.52 -20.43 1.84
CA LYS A 244 -8.74 -21.65 2.15
C LYS A 244 -7.25 -21.37 2.25
N VAL A 245 -6.71 -20.63 1.28
CA VAL A 245 -5.30 -20.24 1.24
C VAL A 245 -4.92 -19.42 2.46
N GLU A 246 -5.78 -18.48 2.86
CA GLU A 246 -5.63 -17.66 4.06
C GLU A 246 -5.55 -18.50 5.33
N ILE A 247 -6.47 -19.45 5.52
CA ILE A 247 -6.41 -20.38 6.67
C ILE A 247 -5.10 -21.16 6.66
N TYR A 248 -4.70 -21.69 5.51
CA TYR A 248 -3.48 -22.47 5.45
C TYR A 248 -2.23 -21.62 5.73
N LYS A 249 -2.21 -20.34 5.34
CA LYS A 249 -1.16 -19.39 5.72
C LYS A 249 -1.10 -19.22 7.23
N SER A 250 -2.21 -18.85 7.87
CA SER A 250 -2.24 -18.65 9.33
C SER A 250 -1.85 -19.92 10.08
N VAL A 251 -2.29 -21.07 9.61
CA VAL A 251 -1.97 -22.35 10.22
C VAL A 251 -0.49 -22.72 10.03
N THR A 252 0.11 -22.34 8.89
CA THR A 252 1.56 -22.46 8.66
C THR A 252 2.35 -21.52 9.57
N GLU A 253 1.92 -20.28 9.71
CA GLU A 253 2.55 -19.30 10.60
C GLU A 253 2.48 -19.73 12.06
N TYR A 254 1.36 -20.32 12.50
CA TYR A 254 1.24 -20.94 13.82
C TYR A 254 2.19 -22.12 14.02
N ALA A 255 2.36 -22.98 13.02
CA ALA A 255 3.32 -24.09 13.08
C ALA A 255 4.79 -23.62 13.15
N ASN A 256 5.05 -22.38 12.75
CA ASN A 256 6.36 -21.74 12.77
C ASN A 256 6.53 -20.78 13.97
N ASP A 257 5.65 -20.85 14.97
CA ASP A 257 5.66 -20.00 16.17
C ASP A 257 5.56 -18.48 15.89
N ASN A 258 5.02 -18.09 14.73
CA ASN A 258 4.77 -16.67 14.39
C ASN A 258 3.38 -16.19 14.84
N ILE A 259 2.51 -17.13 15.21
CA ILE A 259 1.20 -16.88 15.84
C ILE A 259 1.20 -17.63 17.14
N GLU A 260 0.87 -16.98 18.24
CA GLU A 260 0.91 -17.58 19.57
C GLU A 260 -0.48 -17.99 20.07
N ASN A 261 -1.54 -17.29 19.63
CA ASN A 261 -2.86 -17.44 20.22
C ASN A 261 -4.02 -17.26 19.22
N ARG A 262 -5.22 -17.66 19.66
CA ARG A 262 -6.47 -17.56 18.88
C ARG A 262 -6.78 -16.14 18.42
N THR A 263 -6.48 -15.12 19.21
CA THR A 263 -6.78 -13.73 18.82
C THR A 263 -5.93 -13.34 17.60
N GLU A 264 -4.66 -13.71 17.59
CA GLU A 264 -3.78 -13.49 16.45
C GLU A 264 -4.21 -14.28 15.22
N PHE A 265 -4.66 -15.53 15.37
CA PHE A 265 -5.29 -16.27 14.26
C PHE A 265 -6.44 -15.48 13.64
N LEU A 266 -7.40 -15.05 14.46
CA LEU A 266 -8.58 -14.35 13.96
C LEU A 266 -8.26 -12.98 13.36
N ASN A 267 -7.20 -12.34 13.84
CA ASN A 267 -6.74 -11.08 13.26
C ASN A 267 -6.10 -11.26 11.87
N GLN A 268 -5.66 -12.47 11.52
CA GLN A 268 -5.13 -12.79 10.20
C GLN A 268 -6.18 -13.26 9.20
N LEU A 269 -7.37 -13.67 9.67
CA LEU A 269 -8.46 -14.09 8.80
C LEU A 269 -9.30 -12.85 8.38
N GLU A 270 -9.02 -12.32 7.20
CA GLU A 270 -9.71 -11.23 6.54
C GLU A 270 -11.00 -11.70 5.85
N HIS A 271 -10.99 -12.88 5.23
CA HIS A 271 -12.13 -13.42 4.48
C HIS A 271 -12.68 -14.71 5.07
N ALA A 272 -11.82 -15.55 5.65
CA ALA A 272 -12.20 -16.79 6.29
C ALA A 272 -12.85 -16.55 7.65
N SER A 273 -13.84 -17.37 8.00
CA SER A 273 -14.42 -17.37 9.33
C SER A 273 -13.65 -18.30 10.28
N GLU A 274 -13.86 -18.11 11.60
CA GLU A 274 -13.38 -19.08 12.59
C GLU A 274 -13.95 -20.48 12.35
N GLU A 275 -15.14 -20.58 11.76
CA GLU A 275 -15.81 -21.86 11.47
C GLU A 275 -15.08 -22.61 10.35
N ASP A 276 -14.59 -21.89 9.34
CA ASP A 276 -13.77 -22.45 8.26
C ASP A 276 -12.42 -22.98 8.79
N LEU A 277 -11.78 -22.20 9.68
CA LEU A 277 -10.58 -22.64 10.40
C LEU A 277 -10.86 -23.90 11.23
N GLU A 278 -11.97 -23.92 11.98
CA GLU A 278 -12.39 -25.06 12.79
C GLU A 278 -12.60 -26.31 11.93
N GLU A 279 -13.20 -26.19 10.74
CA GLU A 279 -13.41 -27.29 9.81
C GLU A 279 -12.09 -27.91 9.34
N ILE A 280 -11.15 -27.08 8.88
CA ILE A 280 -9.85 -27.53 8.37
C ILE A 280 -9.03 -28.21 9.48
N ILE A 281 -8.96 -27.61 10.67
CA ILE A 281 -8.24 -28.19 11.81
C ILE A 281 -8.89 -29.51 12.26
N ASN A 282 -10.22 -29.60 12.25
CA ASN A 282 -10.91 -30.84 12.58
C ASN A 282 -10.68 -31.94 11.52
N ALA A 283 -10.49 -31.59 10.25
CA ALA A 283 -10.07 -32.53 9.21
C ALA A 283 -8.65 -33.06 9.48
N MET A 284 -7.71 -32.20 9.87
CA MET A 284 -6.36 -32.60 10.29
C MET A 284 -6.36 -33.45 11.57
N HIS A 285 -7.27 -33.16 12.51
CA HIS A 285 -7.45 -33.95 13.72
C HIS A 285 -7.89 -35.38 13.41
N LYS A 286 -8.83 -35.56 12.48
CA LYS A 286 -9.29 -36.89 12.02
C LYS A 286 -8.15 -37.72 11.42
N ARG A 287 -7.14 -37.06 10.83
CA ARG A 287 -5.92 -37.70 10.31
C ARG A 287 -4.82 -37.90 11.36
N GLY A 288 -5.07 -37.47 12.59
CA GLY A 288 -4.21 -37.72 13.75
C GLY A 288 -3.08 -36.70 13.95
N VAL A 289 -3.03 -35.65 13.14
CA VAL A 289 -1.89 -34.73 13.09
C VAL A 289 -2.00 -33.57 14.09
N THR A 290 -3.23 -33.21 14.45
CA THR A 290 -3.54 -32.19 15.46
C THR A 290 -4.43 -32.73 16.59
N SER A 291 -4.58 -31.95 17.66
CA SER A 291 -5.73 -32.05 18.56
C SER A 291 -7.01 -31.54 17.88
N LYS A 292 -8.17 -31.85 18.47
CA LYS A 292 -9.43 -31.21 18.07
C LYS A 292 -9.30 -29.69 18.27
N TYR A 293 -9.92 -28.92 17.38
CA TYR A 293 -10.06 -27.48 17.56
C TYR A 293 -10.88 -27.16 18.81
N ALA A 294 -10.50 -26.12 19.53
CA ALA A 294 -11.22 -25.59 20.67
C ALA A 294 -11.18 -24.06 20.66
N ARG A 295 -12.32 -23.42 20.95
CA ARG A 295 -12.42 -21.96 21.05
C ARG A 295 -11.81 -21.45 22.36
N LYS A 296 -10.49 -21.55 22.49
CA LYS A 296 -9.67 -21.16 23.63
C LYS A 296 -8.43 -20.41 23.15
N GLU A 297 -7.67 -19.85 24.07
CA GLU A 297 -6.43 -19.10 23.79
C GLU A 297 -5.45 -19.90 22.93
N VAL A 298 -5.22 -21.17 23.27
CA VAL A 298 -4.52 -22.14 22.41
C VAL A 298 -5.58 -22.98 21.68
N PRO A 299 -5.81 -22.73 20.37
CA PRO A 299 -6.96 -23.29 19.68
C PRO A 299 -6.80 -24.77 19.33
N PHE A 300 -5.57 -25.25 19.12
CA PHE A 300 -5.24 -26.65 18.91
C PHE A 300 -3.74 -26.89 19.20
N LEU A 301 -3.35 -28.16 19.32
CA LEU A 301 -1.96 -28.58 19.45
C LEU A 301 -1.54 -29.37 18.22
N ILE A 302 -0.37 -29.06 17.68
CA ILE A 302 0.29 -29.85 16.64
C ILE A 302 0.97 -31.03 17.34
N LYS A 303 0.63 -32.26 16.93
CA LYS A 303 1.18 -33.48 17.54
C LYS A 303 2.47 -33.94 16.88
N ASP A 304 2.55 -33.71 15.57
CA ASP A 304 3.68 -34.06 14.72
C ASP A 304 3.83 -32.95 13.68
N GLN A 305 4.86 -32.12 13.84
CA GLN A 305 5.08 -30.93 13.02
C GLN A 305 5.44 -31.29 11.57
N ASP A 306 6.26 -32.32 11.36
CA ASP A 306 6.64 -32.75 10.01
C ASP A 306 5.44 -33.32 9.25
N ALA A 307 4.63 -34.14 9.92
CA ALA A 307 3.41 -34.68 9.32
C ALA A 307 2.38 -33.57 9.05
N PHE A 308 2.34 -32.54 9.90
CA PHE A 308 1.46 -31.39 9.76
C PHE A 308 1.80 -30.56 8.53
N LEU A 309 3.07 -30.17 8.41
CA LEU A 309 3.55 -29.37 7.29
C LEU A 309 3.42 -30.14 5.97
N LYS A 310 3.70 -31.46 5.95
CA LYS A 310 3.46 -32.31 4.77
C LYS A 310 1.99 -32.39 4.40
N GLN A 311 1.10 -32.48 5.38
CA GLN A 311 -0.33 -32.52 5.10
C GLN A 311 -0.83 -31.18 4.55
N LEU A 312 -0.39 -30.07 5.15
CA LEU A 312 -0.66 -28.74 4.63
C LEU A 312 -0.19 -28.63 3.18
N GLN A 313 1.07 -28.98 2.91
CA GLN A 313 1.65 -28.98 1.56
C GLN A 313 0.80 -29.78 0.57
N HIS A 314 0.36 -30.98 0.96
CA HIS A 314 -0.50 -31.80 0.09
C HIS A 314 -1.86 -31.14 -0.17
N GLN A 315 -2.51 -30.58 0.85
CA GLN A 315 -3.78 -29.85 0.68
C GLN A 315 -3.61 -28.58 -0.16
N PHE A 316 -2.46 -27.92 -0.06
CA PHE A 316 -2.10 -26.80 -0.93
C PHE A 316 -1.99 -27.24 -2.38
N THR A 317 -1.21 -28.29 -2.66
CA THR A 317 -1.06 -28.79 -4.03
C THR A 317 -2.40 -29.18 -4.63
N GLU A 318 -3.27 -29.85 -3.86
CA GLU A 318 -4.64 -30.16 -4.30
C GLU A 318 -5.51 -28.91 -4.53
N THR A 319 -5.24 -27.81 -3.82
CA THR A 319 -5.95 -26.54 -4.02
C THR A 319 -5.40 -25.79 -5.24
N LEU A 320 -4.16 -26.04 -5.67
CA LEU A 320 -3.53 -25.37 -6.82
C LEU A 320 -3.76 -26.10 -8.17
N THR A 321 -4.41 -27.28 -8.16
CA THR A 321 -4.61 -28.15 -9.35
C THR A 321 -6.08 -28.44 -9.61
#